data_AF-A0A524C8L6-F1
#
_entry.id   AF-A0A524C8L6-F1
#
_cell.length_a   1.000
_cell.length_b   1.000
_cell.length_c   1.000
_cell.angle_alpha   90.00
_cell.angle_beta   90.00
_cell.angle_gamma   90.00
#
_symmetry.space_group_name_H-M   'P 1'
#
loop_
_entity.id
_entity.type
_entity.pdbx_description
1 polymer ?
#
loop_
_entity_poly.entity_id
_entity_poly.type
_entity_poly.pdbx_seq_one_letter_code
_entity_poly.pdbx_strand_id
1 'polypeptide(L)'
;MLYQAISWNRFVPIFITQQIVAYIFVYLAYKILKRNKKILNILLSSYYIFVGTASIFNVIFIIISINPVQNLLYLTYFIDLFLFLFSQVFILIFILNLVGSEEKFSSKKQLTLIIFHFIICFLLLFIPNGINISIETNWTPVYSWTFFIIVNIYFTSLIFIPIFFLLISLYKNFEDKNLKTKLRYFILGIVGLTVSFYGFFLFNTWHDSVFRIIWPFLSIIIIPSALSIYYGLGKDL
;
A
#
# COMPACT_ATOMS: atom_id res chain seq x y z
N MET A 1 8.39 19.82 -30.81
CA MET A 1 7.33 18.81 -30.62
C MET A 1 7.54 18.05 -29.30
N LEU A 2 7.56 18.77 -28.16
CA LEU A 2 7.86 18.21 -26.82
C LEU A 2 6.59 17.89 -25.98
N TYR A 3 5.40 18.13 -26.53
CA TYR A 3 4.12 18.00 -25.80
C TYR A 3 3.27 16.79 -26.20
N GLN A 4 3.74 15.92 -27.12
CA GLN A 4 2.94 14.79 -27.62
C GLN A 4 3.05 13.50 -26.78
N ALA A 5 3.87 13.44 -25.74
CA ALA A 5 4.18 12.19 -25.03
C ALA A 5 3.42 11.98 -23.71
N ILE A 6 2.55 12.89 -23.28
CA ILE A 6 1.62 12.58 -22.20
C ILE A 6 0.49 11.78 -22.82
N SER A 7 0.59 10.45 -22.73
CA SER A 7 -0.55 9.59 -23.03
C SER A 7 -1.69 9.95 -22.06
N TRP A 8 -2.71 10.65 -22.56
CA TRP A 8 -3.91 11.04 -21.80
C TRP A 8 -4.54 9.85 -21.07
N ASN A 9 -4.38 8.66 -21.64
CA ASN A 9 -4.79 7.37 -21.10
C ASN A 9 -4.14 7.00 -19.75
N ARG A 10 -3.02 7.63 -19.39
CA ARG A 10 -2.36 7.45 -18.08
C ARG A 10 -2.62 8.61 -17.14
N PHE A 11 -2.54 9.83 -17.67
CA PHE A 11 -2.67 11.04 -16.88
C PHE A 11 -4.03 11.08 -16.18
N VAL A 12 -5.13 10.93 -16.93
CA VAL A 12 -6.48 11.10 -16.36
C VAL A 12 -6.83 9.97 -15.38
N PRO A 13 -6.68 8.67 -15.71
CA PRO A 13 -7.13 7.61 -14.81
C PRO A 13 -6.26 7.52 -13.56
N ILE A 14 -4.93 7.64 -13.68
CA ILE A 14 -4.03 7.47 -12.55
C ILE A 14 -4.07 8.70 -11.64
N PHE A 15 -4.00 9.92 -12.20
CA PHE A 15 -4.00 11.15 -11.41
C PHE A 15 -5.29 11.34 -10.61
N ILE A 16 -6.45 11.09 -11.24
CA ILE A 16 -7.75 11.23 -10.56
C ILE A 16 -7.92 10.13 -9.52
N THR A 17 -7.62 8.87 -9.87
CA THR A 17 -7.77 7.74 -8.94
C THR A 17 -6.86 7.94 -7.72
N GLN A 18 -5.60 8.34 -7.91
CA GLN A 18 -4.67 8.54 -6.80
C GLN A 18 -5.08 9.68 -5.86
N GLN A 19 -5.67 10.77 -6.36
CA GLN A 19 -6.22 11.83 -5.51
C GLN A 19 -7.42 11.35 -4.69
N ILE A 20 -8.32 10.58 -5.30
CA ILE A 20 -9.47 10.01 -4.60
C ILE A 20 -8.98 9.04 -3.51
N VAL A 21 -8.00 8.19 -3.84
CA VAL A 21 -7.36 7.27 -2.89
C VAL A 21 -6.73 8.06 -1.74
N ALA A 22 -5.89 9.06 -2.03
CA ALA A 22 -5.28 9.91 -1.03
C ALA A 22 -6.32 10.52 -0.08
N TYR A 23 -7.36 11.15 -0.64
CA TYR A 23 -8.43 11.77 0.13
C TYR A 23 -9.16 10.76 1.03
N ILE A 24 -9.59 9.62 0.48
CA ILE A 24 -10.31 8.59 1.23
C ILE A 24 -9.44 8.05 2.37
N PHE A 25 -8.19 7.72 2.09
CA PHE A 25 -7.28 7.16 3.09
C PHE A 25 -7.01 8.15 4.23
N VAL A 26 -6.69 9.41 3.91
CA VAL A 26 -6.49 10.46 4.93
C VAL A 26 -7.77 10.71 5.73
N TYR A 27 -8.93 10.72 5.07
CA TYR A 27 -10.22 10.88 5.73
C TYR A 27 -10.55 9.73 6.70
N LEU A 28 -10.28 8.48 6.31
CA LEU A 28 -10.46 7.32 7.16
C LEU A 28 -9.50 7.35 8.36
N ALA A 29 -8.23 7.72 8.14
CA ALA A 29 -7.27 7.91 9.21
C ALA A 29 -7.75 8.95 10.24
N TYR A 30 -8.21 10.12 9.77
CA TYR A 30 -8.78 11.16 10.63
C TYR A 30 -9.97 10.64 11.44
N LYS A 31 -10.90 9.92 10.79
CA LYS A 31 -12.07 9.33 11.46
C LYS A 31 -11.72 8.31 12.54
N ILE A 32 -10.66 7.52 12.35
CA ILE A 32 -10.16 6.55 13.34
C ILE A 32 -9.53 7.29 14.52
N LEU A 33 -8.63 8.26 14.24
CA LEU A 33 -7.91 9.02 15.26
C LEU A 33 -8.83 9.91 16.11
N LYS A 34 -9.90 10.45 15.52
CA LYS A 34 -10.87 11.30 16.24
C LYS A 34 -11.64 10.53 17.32
N ARG A 35 -11.77 9.20 17.20
CA ARG A 35 -12.59 8.40 18.14
C ARG A 35 -11.85 8.05 19.42
N ASN A 36 -10.67 7.44 19.31
CA ASN A 36 -9.85 7.07 20.46
C ASN A 36 -8.39 6.85 20.03
N LYS A 37 -7.44 7.18 20.91
CA LYS A 37 -5.99 7.00 20.72
C LYS A 37 -5.48 5.65 21.26
N LYS A 38 -6.32 4.61 21.29
CA LYS A 38 -5.87 3.24 21.57
C LYS A 38 -4.83 2.81 20.53
N ILE A 39 -3.90 1.94 20.93
CA ILE A 39 -2.83 1.45 20.06
C ILE A 39 -3.35 0.87 18.73
N LEU A 40 -4.45 0.12 18.76
CA LEU A 40 -5.08 -0.44 17.56
C LEU A 40 -5.54 0.65 16.57
N ASN A 41 -6.11 1.74 17.07
CA ASN A 41 -6.54 2.87 16.26
C ASN A 41 -5.34 3.63 15.69
N ILE A 42 -4.27 3.78 16.48
CA ILE A 42 -3.02 4.39 16.01
C ILE A 42 -2.40 3.54 14.89
N LEU A 43 -2.27 2.23 15.06
CA LEU A 43 -1.70 1.34 14.04
C LEU A 43 -2.52 1.37 12.74
N LEU A 44 -3.84 1.22 12.85
CA LEU A 44 -4.70 1.22 11.67
C LEU A 44 -4.72 2.60 10.98
N SER A 45 -4.74 3.70 11.74
CA SER A 45 -4.63 5.04 11.15
C SER A 45 -3.26 5.31 10.53
N SER A 46 -2.17 4.81 11.12
CA SER A 46 -0.83 4.89 10.52
C SER A 46 -0.79 4.20 9.16
N TYR A 47 -1.38 3.02 9.02
CA TYR A 47 -1.53 2.38 7.70
C TYR A 47 -2.20 3.34 6.70
N TYR A 48 -3.36 3.91 7.06
CA TYR A 48 -4.09 4.81 6.19
C TYR A 48 -3.32 6.11 5.88
N ILE A 49 -2.62 6.69 6.85
CA ILE A 49 -1.80 7.89 6.66
C ILE A 49 -0.66 7.61 5.70
N PHE A 50 0.06 6.50 5.87
CA PHE A 50 1.21 6.17 5.02
C PHE A 50 0.78 5.92 3.57
N VAL A 51 -0.28 5.15 3.34
CA VAL A 51 -0.80 4.95 1.97
C VAL A 51 -1.36 6.24 1.39
N GLY A 52 -2.13 7.02 2.16
CA GLY A 52 -2.66 8.30 1.69
C GLY A 52 -1.55 9.29 1.33
N THR A 53 -0.47 9.32 2.11
CA THR A 53 0.70 10.16 1.86
C THR A 53 1.48 9.66 0.64
N ALA A 54 1.65 8.34 0.49
CA ALA A 54 2.25 7.73 -0.70
C ALA A 54 1.50 8.19 -1.97
N SER A 55 0.17 8.07 -1.99
CA SER A 55 -0.67 8.56 -3.09
C SER A 55 -0.52 10.07 -3.35
N ILE A 56 -0.33 10.90 -2.33
CA ILE A 56 -0.01 12.34 -2.53
C ILE A 56 1.34 12.50 -3.24
N PHE A 57 2.38 11.79 -2.79
CA PHE A 57 3.69 11.82 -3.46
C PHE A 57 3.62 11.28 -4.89
N ASN A 58 2.78 10.28 -5.16
CA ASN A 58 2.53 9.78 -6.51
C ASN A 58 1.92 10.86 -7.42
N VAL A 59 0.95 11.62 -6.90
CA VAL A 59 0.35 12.77 -7.62
C VAL A 59 1.40 13.85 -7.90
N ILE A 60 2.23 14.18 -6.92
CA ILE A 60 3.34 15.14 -7.08
C ILE A 60 4.34 14.64 -8.13
N PHE A 61 4.69 13.36 -8.11
CA PHE A 61 5.55 12.72 -9.10
C PHE A 61 4.99 12.87 -10.52
N ILE A 62 3.69 12.62 -10.72
CA ILE A 62 3.02 12.79 -12.01
C ILE A 62 3.12 14.24 -12.49
N ILE A 63 2.88 15.22 -11.62
CA ILE A 63 3.00 16.65 -11.97
C ILE A 63 4.43 16.99 -12.41
N ILE A 64 5.44 16.53 -11.66
CA ILE A 64 6.85 16.80 -11.98
C ILE A 64 7.24 16.12 -13.29
N SER A 65 6.70 14.93 -13.60
CA SER A 65 7.01 14.22 -14.85
C SER A 65 6.63 14.99 -16.13
N ILE A 66 5.75 16.01 -16.03
CA ILE A 66 5.40 16.89 -17.15
C ILE A 66 6.60 17.76 -17.55
N ASN A 67 7.32 18.29 -16.56
CA ASN A 67 8.52 19.11 -16.73
C ASN A 67 9.62 18.56 -15.82
N PRO A 68 10.27 17.46 -16.23
CA PRO A 68 11.03 16.60 -15.34
C PRO A 68 12.30 17.29 -14.85
N VAL A 69 12.40 17.42 -13.53
CA VAL A 69 13.65 17.67 -12.82
C VAL A 69 14.10 16.34 -12.23
N GLN A 70 15.08 15.69 -12.88
CA GLN A 70 15.43 14.29 -12.63
C GLN A 70 15.58 13.95 -11.14
N ASN A 71 16.39 14.70 -10.39
CA ASN A 71 16.64 14.42 -8.96
C ASN A 71 15.36 14.48 -8.11
N LEU A 72 14.50 15.47 -8.38
CA LEU A 72 13.24 15.64 -7.64
C LEU A 72 12.25 14.53 -7.98
N LEU A 73 12.25 14.09 -9.24
CA LEU A 73 11.41 13.01 -9.74
C LEU A 73 11.79 11.66 -9.10
N TYR A 74 13.09 11.35 -9.01
CA TYR A 74 13.58 10.18 -8.27
C TYR A 74 13.22 10.27 -6.77
N LEU A 75 13.45 11.41 -6.13
CA LEU A 75 13.16 11.60 -4.71
C LEU A 75 11.68 11.38 -4.39
N THR A 76 10.79 12.03 -5.15
CA THR A 76 9.34 11.92 -4.94
C THR A 76 8.84 10.49 -5.18
N TYR A 77 9.35 9.82 -6.22
CA TYR A 77 9.02 8.43 -6.50
C TYR A 77 9.49 7.47 -5.39
N PHE A 78 10.71 7.66 -4.91
CA PHE A 78 11.29 6.79 -3.88
C PHE A 78 10.55 6.97 -2.55
N ILE A 79 10.14 8.19 -2.21
CA ILE A 79 9.31 8.44 -1.02
C ILE A 79 7.94 7.77 -1.17
N ASP A 80 7.26 7.93 -2.30
CA ASP A 80 5.98 7.24 -2.59
C ASP A 80 6.12 5.72 -2.39
N LEU A 81 7.05 5.10 -3.13
CA LEU A 81 7.24 3.66 -3.12
C LEU A 81 7.65 3.15 -1.72
N PHE A 82 8.51 3.89 -1.01
CA PHE A 82 8.88 3.58 0.37
C PHE A 82 7.65 3.55 1.28
N LEU A 83 6.86 4.63 1.28
CA LEU A 83 5.70 4.79 2.14
C LEU A 83 4.64 3.73 1.84
N PHE A 84 4.41 3.44 0.55
CA PHE A 84 3.49 2.41 0.11
C PHE A 84 3.89 1.01 0.61
N LEU A 85 5.16 0.61 0.40
CA LEU A 85 5.68 -0.67 0.88
C LEU A 85 5.63 -0.76 2.41
N PHE A 86 6.12 0.27 3.09
CA PHE A 86 6.25 0.29 4.54
C PHE A 86 4.90 0.33 5.27
N SER A 87 3.87 0.92 4.67
CA SER A 87 2.52 0.98 5.24
C SER A 87 1.98 -0.40 5.68
N GLN A 88 2.31 -1.46 4.94
CA GLN A 88 1.75 -2.80 5.13
C GLN A 88 2.15 -3.42 6.48
N VAL A 89 3.27 -2.97 7.03
CA VAL A 89 3.78 -3.37 8.35
C VAL A 89 2.79 -2.99 9.45
N PHE A 90 2.12 -1.84 9.32
CA PHE A 90 1.14 -1.40 10.32
C PHE A 90 -0.10 -2.30 10.34
N ILE A 91 -0.51 -2.88 9.20
CA ILE A 91 -1.58 -3.89 9.15
C ILE A 91 -1.12 -5.17 9.86
N LEU A 92 0.09 -5.64 9.57
CA LEU A 92 0.64 -6.84 10.22
C LEU A 92 0.66 -6.67 11.75
N ILE A 93 1.19 -5.55 12.24
CA ILE A 93 1.27 -5.26 13.68
C ILE A 93 -0.12 -5.07 14.29
N PHE A 94 -1.05 -4.45 13.55
CA PHE A 94 -2.45 -4.33 13.97
C PHE A 94 -3.08 -5.71 14.22
N ILE A 95 -2.91 -6.65 13.29
CA ILE A 95 -3.45 -8.01 13.43
C ILE A 95 -2.75 -8.78 14.55
N LEU A 96 -1.43 -8.64 14.69
CA LEU A 96 -0.69 -9.23 15.82
C LEU A 96 -1.23 -8.74 17.17
N ASN A 97 -1.58 -7.45 17.29
CA ASN A 97 -2.18 -6.91 18.50
C ASN A 97 -3.62 -7.41 18.71
N LEU A 98 -4.37 -7.70 17.64
CA LEU A 98 -5.69 -8.32 17.76
C LEU A 98 -5.62 -9.76 18.26
N VAL A 99 -4.64 -10.55 17.80
CA VAL A 99 -4.43 -11.93 18.27
C VAL A 99 -3.88 -11.94 19.70
N GLY A 100 -2.91 -11.08 20.00
CA GLY A 100 -2.25 -10.98 21.30
C GLY A 100 -3.07 -10.28 22.38
N SER A 101 -4.40 -10.34 22.33
CA SER A 101 -5.26 -9.72 23.36
C SER A 101 -5.14 -10.40 24.73
N GLU A 102 -4.62 -11.63 24.79
CA GLU A 102 -4.37 -12.37 26.04
C GLU A 102 -2.93 -12.16 26.57
N GLU A 103 -1.92 -12.25 25.70
CA GLU A 103 -0.54 -11.86 26.00
C GLU A 103 -0.17 -10.58 25.25
N LYS A 104 -0.19 -9.43 25.96
CA LYS A 104 0.05 -8.10 25.36
C LYS A 104 1.30 -8.10 24.48
N PHE A 105 1.11 -7.96 23.17
CA PHE A 105 2.20 -7.78 22.21
C PHE A 105 2.97 -6.50 22.54
N SER A 106 4.13 -6.65 23.19
CA SER A 106 4.81 -5.53 23.85
C SER A 106 5.28 -4.47 22.86
N SER A 107 5.26 -3.20 23.30
CA SER A 107 5.70 -2.06 22.48
C SER A 107 7.13 -2.21 21.96
N LYS A 108 8.00 -2.92 22.69
CA LYS A 108 9.37 -3.25 22.24
C LYS A 108 9.34 -4.13 20.99
N LYS A 109 8.54 -5.21 20.99
CA LYS A 109 8.40 -6.11 19.83
C LYS A 109 7.81 -5.37 18.62
N GLN A 110 6.83 -4.49 18.85
CA GLN A 110 6.27 -3.64 17.80
C GLN A 110 7.34 -2.75 17.17
N LEU A 111 8.10 -2.04 17.99
CA LEU A 111 9.16 -1.15 17.52
C LEU A 111 10.25 -1.92 16.76
N THR A 112 10.66 -3.09 17.24
CA THR A 112 11.62 -3.96 16.55
C THR A 112 11.12 -4.37 15.17
N LEU A 113 9.85 -4.78 15.04
CA LEU A 113 9.26 -5.11 13.73
C LEU A 113 9.21 -3.89 12.80
N ILE A 114 8.85 -2.72 13.30
CA ILE A 114 8.81 -1.48 12.53
C ILE A 114 10.21 -1.15 12.00
N ILE A 115 11.23 -1.14 12.86
CA ILE A 115 12.62 -0.83 12.47
C ILE A 115 13.14 -1.87 11.47
N PHE A 116 12.88 -3.16 11.71
CA PHE A 116 13.30 -4.23 10.80
C PHE A 116 12.73 -4.04 9.39
N HIS A 117 11.41 -3.82 9.28
CA HIS A 117 10.79 -3.60 7.97
C HIS A 117 11.17 -2.25 7.36
N PHE A 118 11.41 -1.22 8.16
CA PHE A 118 11.91 0.07 7.68
C PHE A 118 13.24 -0.11 6.94
N ILE A 119 14.19 -0.83 7.55
CA ILE A 119 15.50 -1.10 6.96
C ILE A 119 15.34 -1.91 5.67
N ILE A 120 14.52 -2.97 5.67
CA ILE A 120 14.31 -3.78 4.47
C ILE A 120 13.67 -2.97 3.35
N CYS A 121 12.56 -2.27 3.60
CA CYS A 121 11.91 -1.43 2.61
C CYS A 121 12.88 -0.38 2.05
N PHE A 122 13.71 0.21 2.90
CA PHE A 122 14.72 1.17 2.47
C PHE A 122 15.76 0.52 1.55
N LEU A 123 16.33 -0.62 1.95
CA LEU A 123 17.33 -1.35 1.15
C LEU A 123 16.79 -1.83 -0.20
N LEU A 124 15.52 -2.25 -0.27
CA LEU A 124 14.89 -2.67 -1.53
C LEU A 124 14.93 -1.58 -2.61
N LEU A 125 14.86 -0.30 -2.23
CA LEU A 125 14.87 0.82 -3.18
C LEU A 125 16.24 1.03 -3.85
N PHE A 126 17.32 0.50 -3.24
CA PHE A 126 18.69 0.63 -3.75
C PHE A 126 19.16 -0.60 -4.54
N ILE A 127 18.25 -1.49 -4.93
CA ILE A 127 18.58 -2.60 -5.83
C ILE A 127 19.12 -2.03 -7.16
N PRO A 128 20.34 -2.40 -7.58
CA PRO A 128 20.96 -1.85 -8.77
C PRO A 128 20.13 -2.23 -10.00
N ASN A 129 19.87 -1.25 -10.87
CA ASN A 129 18.99 -1.39 -12.04
C ASN A 129 17.58 -1.91 -11.67
N GLY A 130 17.14 -1.68 -10.44
CA GLY A 130 15.82 -2.10 -9.97
C GLY A 130 14.70 -1.27 -10.59
N ILE A 131 14.88 0.05 -10.56
CA ILE A 131 13.91 1.04 -11.03
C ILE A 131 14.62 1.98 -12.02
N ASN A 132 14.15 2.03 -13.26
CA ASN A 132 14.63 2.95 -14.28
C ASN A 132 13.61 4.05 -14.53
N ILE A 133 14.05 5.31 -14.47
CA ILE A 133 13.23 6.48 -14.80
C ILE A 133 14.08 7.44 -15.63
N SER A 134 13.87 7.42 -16.94
CA SER A 134 14.71 8.15 -17.88
C SER A 134 13.91 8.73 -19.03
N ILE A 135 14.59 9.46 -19.91
CA ILE A 135 14.01 9.93 -21.18
C ILE A 135 13.51 8.74 -22.01
N GLU A 136 14.23 7.61 -22.00
CA GLU A 136 13.87 6.39 -22.74
C GLU A 136 12.55 5.78 -22.24
N THR A 137 12.26 5.91 -20.94
CA THR A 137 11.00 5.43 -20.35
C THR A 137 9.90 6.50 -20.35
N ASN A 138 10.10 7.62 -21.05
CA ASN A 138 9.22 8.80 -21.00
C ASN A 138 8.93 9.25 -19.56
N TRP A 139 9.95 9.21 -18.69
CA TRP A 139 9.85 9.58 -17.28
C TRP A 139 8.85 8.74 -16.47
N THR A 140 8.49 7.56 -16.98
CA THR A 140 7.67 6.59 -16.24
C THR A 140 8.55 5.54 -15.58
N PRO A 141 8.17 5.09 -14.37
CA PRO A 141 8.93 4.05 -13.69
C PRO A 141 8.81 2.73 -14.44
N VAL A 142 9.97 2.14 -14.73
CA VAL A 142 10.09 0.81 -15.30
C VAL A 142 10.88 -0.05 -14.33
N TYR A 143 10.29 -1.16 -13.91
CA TYR A 143 10.90 -2.09 -12.97
C TYR A 143 11.60 -3.22 -13.70
N SER A 144 12.76 -3.61 -13.21
CA SER A 144 13.37 -4.87 -13.66
C SER A 144 12.65 -6.07 -13.05
N TRP A 145 12.69 -7.20 -13.75
CA TRP A 145 12.17 -8.47 -13.24
C TRP A 145 12.82 -8.88 -11.92
N THR A 146 14.11 -8.60 -11.74
CA THR A 146 14.84 -8.84 -10.49
C THR A 146 14.21 -8.08 -9.32
N PHE A 147 13.98 -6.78 -9.49
CA PHE A 147 13.33 -5.96 -8.47
C PHE A 147 11.91 -6.45 -8.17
N PHE A 148 11.13 -6.74 -9.22
CA PHE A 148 9.79 -7.31 -9.08
C PHE A 148 9.78 -8.61 -8.25
N ILE A 149 10.64 -9.59 -8.59
CA ILE A 149 10.68 -10.87 -7.89
C ILE A 149 11.06 -10.67 -6.42
N ILE A 150 12.09 -9.87 -6.13
CA ILE A 150 12.56 -9.67 -4.75
C ILE A 150 11.48 -8.98 -3.90
N VAL A 151 10.85 -7.92 -4.39
CA VAL A 151 9.80 -7.21 -3.66
C VAL A 151 8.60 -8.13 -3.39
N ASN A 152 8.22 -8.96 -4.37
CA ASN A 152 7.13 -9.91 -4.20
C ASN A 152 7.47 -11.02 -3.22
N ILE A 153 8.71 -11.55 -3.23
CA ILE A 153 9.16 -12.52 -2.21
C ILE A 153 9.08 -11.89 -0.83
N TYR A 154 9.62 -10.67 -0.66
CA TYR A 154 9.55 -9.92 0.60
C TYR A 154 8.10 -9.77 1.09
N PHE A 155 7.22 -9.23 0.24
CA PHE A 155 5.84 -8.97 0.62
C PHE A 155 5.09 -10.28 0.90
N THR A 156 5.26 -11.31 0.07
CA THR A 156 4.59 -12.60 0.26
C THR A 156 5.01 -13.24 1.57
N SER A 157 6.32 -13.37 1.79
CA SER A 157 6.88 -14.15 2.90
C SER A 157 6.78 -13.45 4.25
N LEU A 158 7.04 -12.15 4.31
CA LEU A 158 7.14 -11.42 5.58
C LEU A 158 5.86 -10.66 5.95
N ILE A 159 5.00 -10.36 4.98
CA ILE A 159 3.77 -9.59 5.22
C ILE A 159 2.53 -10.45 4.97
N PHE A 160 2.30 -10.89 3.74
CA PHE A 160 1.04 -11.52 3.35
C PHE A 160 0.80 -12.87 4.03
N ILE A 161 1.77 -13.79 4.01
CA ILE A 161 1.62 -15.11 4.64
C ILE A 161 1.35 -14.98 6.15
N PRO A 162 2.14 -14.18 6.93
CA PRO A 162 1.84 -13.96 8.34
C PRO A 162 0.46 -13.34 8.59
N ILE A 163 0.09 -12.30 7.83
CA ILE A 163 -1.25 -11.68 7.93
C ILE A 163 -2.34 -12.73 7.71
N PHE A 164 -2.24 -13.53 6.64
CA PHE A 164 -3.27 -14.47 6.27
C PHE A 164 -3.40 -15.60 7.30
N PHE A 165 -2.28 -16.13 7.79
CA PHE A 165 -2.26 -17.14 8.85
C PHE A 165 -2.93 -16.63 10.14
N LEU A 166 -2.57 -15.42 10.58
CA LEU A 166 -3.16 -14.80 11.77
C LEU A 166 -4.66 -14.53 11.61
N LEU A 167 -5.09 -14.10 10.43
CA LEU A 167 -6.52 -13.88 10.14
C LEU A 167 -7.33 -15.17 10.18
N ILE A 168 -6.79 -16.27 9.66
CA ILE A 168 -7.44 -17.60 9.77
C ILE A 168 -7.55 -18.02 11.23
N SER A 169 -6.49 -17.81 12.02
CA SER A 169 -6.50 -18.12 13.46
C SER A 169 -7.56 -17.29 14.20
N LEU A 170 -7.62 -15.97 13.99
CA LEU A 170 -8.67 -15.10 14.55
C LEU A 170 -10.07 -15.58 14.18
N TYR A 171 -10.28 -15.92 12.91
CA TYR A 171 -11.58 -16.34 12.43
C TYR A 171 -12.08 -17.63 13.07
N LYS A 172 -11.17 -18.57 13.33
CA LYS A 172 -11.49 -19.83 14.03
C LYS A 172 -11.81 -19.59 15.50
N ASN A 173 -11.12 -18.66 16.15
CA ASN A 173 -11.23 -18.42 17.60
C ASN A 173 -12.44 -17.57 18.00
N PHE A 174 -13.00 -16.75 17.09
CA PHE A 174 -14.19 -15.97 17.44
C PHE A 174 -15.42 -16.85 17.60
N GLU A 175 -16.15 -16.71 18.70
CA GLU A 175 -17.45 -17.38 18.90
C GLU A 175 -18.61 -16.52 18.34
N ASP A 176 -18.52 -15.20 18.53
CA ASP A 176 -19.53 -14.24 18.10
C ASP A 176 -19.64 -14.16 16.56
N LYS A 177 -20.85 -14.42 16.05
CA LYS A 177 -21.20 -14.36 14.61
C LYS A 177 -21.01 -12.95 14.03
N ASN A 178 -21.26 -11.90 14.81
CA ASN A 178 -21.10 -10.52 14.38
C ASN A 178 -19.62 -10.18 14.17
N LEU A 179 -18.76 -10.57 15.11
CA LEU A 179 -17.30 -10.42 14.99
C LEU A 179 -16.74 -11.20 13.80
N LYS A 180 -17.22 -12.43 13.56
CA LYS A 180 -16.84 -13.19 12.35
C LYS A 180 -17.23 -12.49 11.05
N THR A 181 -18.42 -11.90 10.99
CA THR A 181 -18.90 -11.19 9.80
C THR A 181 -18.05 -9.95 9.52
N LYS A 182 -17.76 -9.17 10.56
CA LYS A 182 -16.83 -8.03 10.53
C LYS A 182 -15.43 -8.44 10.07
N LEU A 183 -14.90 -9.54 10.59
CA LEU A 183 -13.60 -10.07 10.20
C LEU A 183 -13.59 -10.52 8.73
N ARG A 184 -14.68 -11.07 8.18
CA ARG A 184 -14.77 -11.40 6.74
C ARG A 184 -14.65 -10.16 5.87
N TYR A 185 -15.30 -9.05 6.23
CA TYR A 185 -15.11 -7.77 5.51
C TYR A 185 -13.67 -7.29 5.59
N PHE A 186 -13.04 -7.41 6.76
CA PHE A 186 -11.62 -7.07 6.91
C PHE A 186 -10.74 -7.95 6.01
N ILE A 187 -10.94 -9.27 6.00
CA ILE A 187 -10.20 -10.22 5.14
C ILE A 187 -10.41 -9.88 3.66
N LEU A 188 -11.64 -9.60 3.22
CA LEU A 188 -11.92 -9.19 1.83
C LEU A 188 -11.15 -7.92 1.47
N GLY A 189 -11.07 -6.95 2.39
CA GLY A 189 -10.27 -5.75 2.19
C GLY A 189 -8.78 -6.04 2.07
N ILE A 190 -8.22 -6.89 2.93
CA ILE A 190 -6.81 -7.32 2.83
C ILE A 190 -6.54 -8.03 1.49
N VAL A 191 -7.41 -8.92 1.05
CA VAL A 191 -7.25 -9.62 -0.23
C VAL A 191 -7.26 -8.63 -1.40
N GLY A 192 -8.19 -7.67 -1.42
CA GLY A 192 -8.24 -6.66 -2.48
C GLY A 192 -7.03 -5.72 -2.48
N LEU A 193 -6.49 -5.35 -1.31
CA LEU A 193 -5.22 -4.62 -1.21
C LEU A 193 -4.04 -5.45 -1.75
N THR A 194 -4.00 -6.75 -1.42
CA THR A 194 -2.97 -7.66 -1.92
C THR A 194 -2.99 -7.77 -3.44
N VAL A 195 -4.19 -7.89 -4.05
CA VAL A 195 -4.34 -7.86 -5.51
C VAL A 195 -3.83 -6.53 -6.09
N SER A 196 -4.18 -5.41 -5.46
CA SER A 196 -3.72 -4.07 -5.86
C SER A 196 -2.19 -3.96 -5.79
N PHE A 197 -1.58 -4.51 -4.74
CA PHE A 197 -0.13 -4.54 -4.56
C PHE A 197 0.56 -5.30 -5.70
N TYR A 198 0.18 -6.57 -5.92
CA TYR A 198 0.81 -7.41 -6.95
C TYR A 198 0.67 -6.80 -8.34
N GLY A 199 -0.53 -6.34 -8.69
CA GLY A 199 -0.72 -5.77 -10.01
C GLY A 199 -0.08 -4.39 -10.19
N PHE A 200 0.11 -3.59 -9.13
CA PHE A 200 0.90 -2.36 -9.21
C PHE A 200 2.36 -2.66 -9.59
N PHE A 201 2.99 -3.63 -8.91
CA PHE A 201 4.35 -4.04 -9.26
C PHE A 201 4.39 -4.65 -10.67
N LEU A 202 3.40 -5.46 -11.03
CA LEU A 202 3.33 -6.06 -12.36
C LEU A 202 3.13 -5.01 -13.46
N PHE A 203 2.37 -3.94 -13.22
CA PHE A 203 2.12 -2.88 -14.21
C PHE A 203 3.38 -2.09 -14.58
N ASN A 204 4.27 -1.92 -13.61
CA ASN A 204 5.53 -1.23 -13.79
C ASN A 204 6.64 -2.14 -14.35
N THR A 205 6.49 -3.47 -14.25
CA THR A 205 7.44 -4.45 -14.81
C THR A 205 7.02 -4.95 -16.19
N TRP A 206 5.76 -5.34 -16.35
CA TRP A 206 5.22 -5.97 -17.55
C TRP A 206 4.59 -4.92 -18.46
N HIS A 207 5.18 -4.73 -19.64
CA HIS A 207 4.81 -3.68 -20.58
C HIS A 207 3.80 -4.11 -21.64
N ASP A 208 2.98 -5.12 -21.32
CA ASP A 208 1.88 -5.55 -22.19
C ASP A 208 0.83 -4.43 -22.36
N SER A 209 0.40 -4.21 -23.61
CA SER A 209 -0.49 -3.10 -23.95
C SER A 209 -1.91 -3.31 -23.41
N VAL A 210 -2.40 -4.56 -23.42
CA VAL A 210 -3.74 -4.91 -22.92
C VAL A 210 -3.78 -4.74 -21.41
N PHE A 211 -2.79 -5.27 -20.70
CA PHE A 211 -2.71 -5.12 -19.25
C PHE A 211 -2.66 -3.65 -18.83
N ARG A 212 -1.91 -2.81 -19.56
CA ARG A 212 -1.78 -1.37 -19.26
C ARG A 212 -3.06 -0.57 -19.45
N ILE A 213 -3.97 -1.03 -20.31
CA ILE A 213 -5.28 -0.42 -20.49
C ILE A 213 -6.24 -0.85 -19.38
N ILE A 214 -6.22 -2.12 -18.98
CA ILE A 214 -7.16 -2.69 -18.01
C ILE A 214 -6.80 -2.30 -16.57
N TRP A 215 -5.50 -2.34 -16.23
CA TRP A 215 -5.03 -2.21 -14.86
C TRP A 215 -5.47 -0.92 -14.14
N PRO A 216 -5.45 0.27 -14.76
CA PRO A 216 -5.93 1.48 -14.11
C PRO A 216 -7.37 1.37 -13.59
N PHE A 217 -8.25 0.70 -14.33
CA PHE A 217 -9.64 0.47 -13.89
C PHE A 217 -9.72 -0.55 -12.75
N LEU A 218 -8.95 -1.63 -12.83
CA LEU A 218 -8.88 -2.62 -11.74
C LEU A 218 -8.28 -2.04 -10.47
N SER A 219 -7.34 -1.10 -10.57
CA SER A 219 -6.67 -0.48 -9.44
C SER A 219 -7.63 0.29 -8.51
N ILE A 220 -8.82 0.65 -9.01
CA ILE A 220 -9.90 1.25 -8.21
C ILE A 220 -10.33 0.34 -7.06
N ILE A 221 -10.09 -0.98 -7.15
CA ILE A 221 -10.39 -1.95 -6.08
C ILE A 221 -9.74 -1.59 -4.74
N ILE A 222 -8.68 -0.78 -4.74
CA ILE A 222 -8.06 -0.27 -3.52
C ILE A 222 -9.05 0.51 -2.63
N ILE A 223 -10.02 1.23 -3.23
CA ILE A 223 -11.02 2.02 -2.51
C ILE A 223 -12.01 1.14 -1.73
N PRO A 224 -12.78 0.22 -2.36
CA PRO A 224 -13.67 -0.68 -1.62
C PRO A 224 -12.87 -1.58 -0.66
N SER A 225 -11.62 -1.91 -0.96
CA SER A 225 -10.75 -2.66 -0.05
C SER A 225 -10.46 -1.86 1.23
N ALA A 226 -10.06 -0.59 1.08
CA ALA A 226 -9.83 0.33 2.19
C ALA A 226 -11.07 0.55 3.05
N LEU A 227 -12.24 0.70 2.41
CA LEU A 227 -13.53 0.81 3.11
C LEU A 227 -13.89 -0.48 3.83
N SER A 228 -13.62 -1.65 3.24
CA SER A 228 -13.91 -2.95 3.86
C SER A 228 -13.07 -3.20 5.11
N ILE A 229 -11.80 -2.76 5.12
CA ILE A 229 -10.94 -2.76 6.31
C ILE A 229 -11.52 -1.86 7.41
N TYR A 230 -11.92 -0.64 7.02
CA TYR A 230 -12.49 0.33 7.95
C TYR A 230 -13.82 -0.16 8.55
N TYR A 231 -14.76 -0.62 7.72
CA TYR A 231 -16.05 -1.09 8.21
C TYR A 231 -15.98 -2.48 8.85
N GLY A 232 -14.99 -3.30 8.49
CA GLY A 232 -14.73 -4.58 9.12
C GLY A 232 -14.32 -4.41 10.57
N LEU A 233 -13.20 -3.75 10.84
CA LEU A 233 -12.70 -3.59 12.21
C LEU A 233 -12.52 -2.13 12.61
N GLY A 234 -12.11 -1.25 11.69
CA GLY A 234 -11.81 0.16 11.98
C GLY A 234 -12.96 1.01 12.55
N LYS A 235 -14.22 0.64 12.36
CA LYS A 235 -15.40 1.40 12.79
C LYS A 235 -15.74 1.19 14.28
N ASP A 236 -15.41 0.03 14.84
CA ASP A 236 -15.94 -0.39 16.14
C ASP A 236 -14.85 -0.65 17.20
N LEU A 237 -13.60 -0.21 16.95
CA LEU A 237 -12.45 -0.27 17.88
C LEU A 237 -12.45 0.83 18.97
#